data_AF-A0A559GBH4-F1
#
_entry.id   AF-A0A559GBH4-F1
#
_cell.length_a   1.000
_cell.length_b   1.000
_cell.length_c   1.000
_cell.angle_alpha   90.00
_cell.angle_beta   90.00
_cell.angle_gamma   90.00
#
_symmetry.space_group_name_H-M   'P 1'
#
loop_
_entity.id
_entity.type
_entity.pdbx_description
1 polymer ?
#
loop_
_entity_poly.entity_id
_entity_poly.type
_entity_poly.pdbx_seq_one_letter_code
_entity_poly.pdbx_strand_id
1 'polypeptide(L)'
;TSGETKENSLDEGPEGVDRIYPDEETNEQINYNGKYKDGFWKALISKKNVTQTTEGYNYLSIGNDIYLYTGVTSANADESNLGFILENMRTGEITKYNLASATEESARASAEGAVQEKAYKATFPILVNLNDKPLYIMGLEDNAGLVKEYALVDAVEYQNVIVAATVDELLIKYANKNDLELDNETIENIKGVVADLKSAVIKGDTVYFFKV
;
A
#
# COMPACT_ATOMS: atom_id res chain seq x y z
N THR A 1 -14.72 42.79 1.63
CA THR A 1 -14.64 41.42 2.16
C THR A 1 -13.79 41.49 3.41
N SER A 2 -14.36 41.29 4.60
CA SER A 2 -13.55 41.24 5.83
C SER A 2 -12.70 39.97 5.78
N GLY A 3 -11.38 40.13 5.79
CA GLY A 3 -10.42 39.02 5.84
C GLY A 3 -10.39 38.40 7.23
N GLU A 4 -11.50 37.80 7.65
CA GLU A 4 -11.57 37.03 8.89
C GLU A 4 -10.99 35.64 8.65
N THR A 5 -9.87 35.37 9.30
CA THR A 5 -9.24 34.05 9.35
C THR A 5 -9.82 33.29 10.54
N LYS A 6 -10.39 32.10 10.31
CA LYS A 6 -10.73 31.14 11.37
C LYS A 6 -9.54 30.20 11.57
N GLU A 7 -8.97 30.21 12.77
CA GLU A 7 -8.08 29.14 13.23
C GLU A 7 -8.96 27.97 13.67
N ASN A 8 -8.79 26.82 13.01
CA ASN A 8 -9.32 25.54 13.49
C ASN A 8 -8.12 24.74 14.03
N SER A 9 -8.34 23.95 15.06
CA SER A 9 -7.34 23.02 15.58
C SER A 9 -7.11 21.89 14.56
N LEU A 10 -5.90 21.31 14.54
CA LEU A 10 -5.45 20.35 13.52
C LEU A 10 -6.34 19.08 13.41
N ASP A 11 -7.10 18.79 14.46
CA ASP A 11 -8.08 17.71 14.58
C ASP A 11 -9.44 18.01 13.91
N GLU A 12 -9.70 19.27 13.56
CA GLU A 12 -10.93 19.74 12.90
C GLU A 12 -10.66 20.32 11.51
N GLY A 13 -9.84 19.62 10.72
CA GLY A 13 -9.63 19.97 9.31
C GLY A 13 -10.95 19.93 8.51
N PRO A 14 -11.25 20.93 7.65
CA PRO A 14 -12.51 20.98 6.90
C PRO A 14 -12.65 19.80 5.93
N GLU A 15 -13.90 19.38 5.65
CA GLU A 15 -14.32 18.22 4.81
C GLU A 15 -13.89 18.27 3.31
N GLY A 16 -12.81 18.96 2.96
CA GLY A 16 -12.28 19.04 1.60
C GLY A 16 -10.76 19.18 1.52
N VAL A 17 -10.04 18.81 2.58
CA VAL A 17 -8.57 18.81 2.61
C VAL A 17 -8.07 17.37 2.69
N ASP A 18 -7.59 16.84 1.55
CA ASP A 18 -7.10 15.47 1.44
C ASP A 18 -5.74 15.24 2.13
N ARG A 19 -5.03 16.31 2.52
CA ARG A 19 -3.67 16.22 3.09
C ARG A 19 -3.38 17.39 4.03
N ILE A 20 -3.30 17.10 5.32
CA ILE A 20 -3.00 18.09 6.37
C ILE A 20 -1.54 17.97 6.83
N TYR A 21 -0.98 16.76 6.80
CA TYR A 21 0.40 16.49 7.21
C TYR A 21 1.34 16.28 6.00
N PRO A 22 2.47 17.03 5.90
CA PRO A 22 3.50 16.81 4.89
C PRO A 22 4.33 15.55 5.17
N ASP A 23 4.85 14.92 4.11
CA ASP A 23 5.44 13.56 4.18
C ASP A 23 6.81 13.53 4.86
N GLU A 24 7.56 14.62 4.75
CA GLU A 24 8.88 14.76 5.38
C GLU A 24 8.76 14.84 6.90
N GLU A 25 7.77 15.57 7.41
CA GLU A 25 7.57 15.79 8.85
C GLU A 25 7.00 14.55 9.53
N THR A 26 6.28 13.72 8.78
CA THR A 26 5.66 12.46 9.22
C THR A 26 6.69 11.33 9.35
N ASN A 27 7.54 11.14 8.33
CA ASN A 27 8.65 10.19 8.40
C ASN A 27 9.65 10.55 9.49
N GLU A 28 9.91 11.85 9.71
CA GLU A 28 10.72 12.28 10.84
C GLU A 28 10.03 11.92 12.17
N GLN A 29 8.75 12.24 12.37
CA GLN A 29 8.04 11.93 13.62
C GLN A 29 7.98 10.43 13.94
N ILE A 30 7.74 9.58 12.94
CA ILE A 30 7.77 8.12 13.11
C ILE A 30 9.18 7.65 13.48
N ASN A 31 10.21 8.16 12.81
CA ASN A 31 11.60 7.84 13.12
C ASN A 31 12.04 8.38 14.49
N TYR A 32 11.55 9.56 14.92
CA TYR A 32 11.75 10.09 16.26
C TYR A 32 11.06 9.20 17.31
N ASN A 33 9.82 8.76 17.08
CA ASN A 33 9.10 7.86 17.97
C ASN A 33 9.81 6.50 18.11
N GLY A 34 10.28 5.93 17.00
CA GLY A 34 11.02 4.66 16.96
C GLY A 34 12.43 4.76 17.57
N LYS A 35 13.13 5.87 17.33
CA LYS A 35 14.48 6.15 17.85
C LYS A 35 14.50 6.44 19.34
N TYR A 36 13.47 7.11 19.86
CA TYR A 36 13.45 7.57 21.25
C TYR A 36 12.45 6.84 22.16
N LYS A 37 11.77 5.80 21.64
CA LYS A 37 10.85 4.92 22.39
C LYS A 37 11.36 4.49 23.77
N ASP A 38 12.64 4.17 23.88
CA ASP A 38 13.29 3.71 25.11
C ASP A 38 14.10 4.82 25.84
N GLY A 39 13.96 6.08 25.40
CA GLY A 39 14.60 7.27 25.95
C GLY A 39 15.88 7.70 25.22
N PHE A 40 16.12 9.02 25.20
CA PHE A 40 17.25 9.69 24.52
C PHE A 40 18.62 9.06 24.80
N TRP A 41 18.90 8.73 26.06
CA TRP A 41 20.18 8.15 26.47
C TRP A 41 20.36 6.69 26.02
N LYS A 42 19.29 5.89 25.93
CA LYS A 42 19.38 4.51 25.44
C LYS A 42 19.56 4.45 23.93
N ALA A 43 18.91 5.36 23.21
CA ALA A 43 19.07 5.55 21.77
C ALA A 43 20.51 5.87 21.37
N LEU A 44 21.19 6.71 22.17
CA LEU A 44 22.55 7.16 21.91
C LEU A 44 23.62 6.11 22.28
N ILE A 45 23.41 5.36 23.36
CA ILE A 45 24.44 4.47 23.94
C ILE A 45 24.32 3.04 23.45
N SER A 46 23.10 2.50 23.31
CA SER A 46 22.91 1.06 23.11
C SER A 46 22.42 0.67 21.72
N LYS A 47 21.80 1.59 20.96
CA LYS A 47 21.06 1.34 19.69
C LYS A 47 20.09 0.13 19.70
N LYS A 48 19.89 -0.49 20.86
CA LYS A 48 19.08 -1.69 21.07
C LYS A 48 17.62 -1.23 21.13
N ASN A 49 16.74 -1.88 20.37
CA ASN A 49 15.31 -1.53 20.19
C ASN A 49 15.00 -0.21 19.47
N VAL A 50 15.97 0.38 18.76
CA VAL A 50 15.68 1.52 17.88
C VAL A 50 15.03 0.98 16.61
N THR A 51 13.78 1.32 16.37
CA THR A 51 13.07 1.01 15.12
C THR A 51 13.08 2.22 14.20
N GLN A 52 13.19 1.98 12.90
CA GLN A 52 13.12 3.02 11.87
C GLN A 52 12.20 2.56 10.74
N THR A 53 11.67 3.51 9.96
CA THR A 53 10.93 3.18 8.74
C THR A 53 11.85 2.46 7.74
N THR A 54 11.30 1.57 6.92
CA THR A 54 12.04 1.01 5.79
C THR A 54 12.28 2.06 4.71
N GLU A 55 13.12 1.75 3.73
CA GLU A 55 13.38 2.68 2.63
C GLU A 55 12.17 2.74 1.70
N GLY A 56 11.47 3.87 1.73
CA GLY A 56 10.31 4.13 0.87
C GLY A 56 8.98 4.08 1.62
N TYR A 57 7.94 4.51 0.92
CA TYR A 57 6.58 4.56 1.42
C TYR A 57 5.60 4.55 0.24
N ASN A 58 4.32 4.32 0.53
CA ASN A 58 3.24 4.42 -0.44
C ASN A 58 2.00 5.09 0.18
N TYR A 59 1.07 5.52 -0.65
CA TYR A 59 -0.22 6.05 -0.22
C TYR A 59 -1.33 5.07 -0.54
N LEU A 60 -2.15 4.75 0.46
CA LEU A 60 -3.30 3.87 0.32
C LEU A 60 -4.57 4.69 0.55
N SER A 61 -5.55 4.55 -0.34
CA SER A 61 -6.90 5.05 -0.08
C SER A 61 -7.70 3.95 0.63
N ILE A 62 -8.13 4.23 1.86
CA ILE A 62 -8.95 3.32 2.67
C ILE A 62 -10.24 4.05 3.02
N GLY A 63 -11.35 3.65 2.41
CA GLY A 63 -12.61 4.39 2.49
C GLY A 63 -12.49 5.75 1.80
N ASN A 64 -12.66 6.82 2.56
CA ASN A 64 -12.52 8.20 2.08
C ASN A 64 -11.21 8.88 2.53
N ASP A 65 -10.34 8.15 3.24
CA ASP A 65 -9.11 8.69 3.82
C ASP A 65 -7.87 8.17 3.11
N ILE A 66 -6.82 8.99 3.07
CA ILE A 66 -5.50 8.63 2.56
C ILE A 66 -4.62 8.23 3.74
N TYR A 67 -3.89 7.12 3.59
CA TYR A 67 -2.96 6.60 4.57
C TYR A 67 -1.54 6.55 4.01
N LEU A 68 -0.56 6.98 4.80
CA LEU A 68 0.85 6.68 4.56
C LEU A 68 1.13 5.24 5.00
N TYR A 69 1.70 4.46 4.10
CA TYR A 69 2.13 3.08 4.33
C TYR A 69 3.65 2.99 4.26
N THR A 70 4.28 2.46 5.31
CA THR A 70 5.72 2.18 5.33
C THR A 70 6.04 1.01 6.26
N GLY A 71 7.10 0.26 5.95
CA GLY A 71 7.60 -0.82 6.80
C GLY A 71 8.34 -0.28 8.03
N VAL A 72 8.57 -1.15 9.01
CA VAL A 72 9.32 -0.82 10.23
C VAL A 72 10.39 -1.87 10.44
N THR A 73 11.65 -1.47 10.41
CA THR A 73 12.79 -2.36 10.64
C THR A 73 13.60 -1.97 11.89
N SER A 74 14.44 -2.88 12.35
CA SER A 74 15.42 -2.64 13.41
C SER A 74 16.58 -1.82 12.84
N ALA A 75 16.99 -0.75 13.53
CA ALA A 75 18.16 0.05 13.14
C ALA A 75 19.51 -0.72 13.25
N ASN A 76 19.48 -1.99 13.66
CA ASN A 76 20.67 -2.85 13.82
C ASN A 76 20.95 -3.75 12.60
N ALA A 77 20.43 -3.41 11.41
CA ALA A 77 20.80 -3.98 10.11
C ALA A 77 20.40 -5.45 9.85
N ASP A 78 19.38 -5.95 10.54
CA ASP A 78 18.75 -7.21 10.14
C ASP A 78 17.80 -6.92 8.97
N GLU A 79 17.94 -7.61 7.82
CA GLU A 79 17.04 -7.54 6.64
C GLU A 79 15.64 -8.11 6.92
N SER A 80 15.13 -7.90 8.13
CA SER A 80 13.81 -8.30 8.57
C SER A 80 12.96 -7.06 8.81
N ASN A 81 11.75 -7.09 8.27
CA ASN A 81 10.69 -6.18 8.62
C ASN A 81 10.05 -6.69 9.93
N LEU A 82 9.87 -5.78 10.88
CA LEU A 82 9.20 -6.06 12.16
C LEU A 82 7.69 -5.83 12.04
N GLY A 83 7.24 -5.19 10.97
CA GLY A 83 5.86 -4.84 10.74
C GLY A 83 5.72 -3.65 9.81
N PHE A 84 4.54 -3.06 9.77
CA PHE A 84 4.27 -1.87 8.98
C PHE A 84 3.39 -0.89 9.75
N ILE A 85 3.43 0.36 9.29
CA ILE A 85 2.66 1.46 9.83
C ILE A 85 1.68 1.92 8.76
N LEU A 86 0.45 2.17 9.19
CA LEU A 86 -0.53 2.98 8.49
C LEU A 86 -0.79 4.24 9.29
N GLU A 87 -0.52 5.39 8.70
CA GLU A 87 -0.86 6.68 9.31
C GLU A 87 -1.94 7.37 8.49
N ASN A 88 -3.08 7.66 9.12
CA ASN A 88 -4.14 8.42 8.47
C ASN A 88 -3.66 9.87 8.25
N MET A 89 -3.52 10.30 7.00
CA MET A 89 -2.96 11.60 6.62
C MET A 89 -3.89 12.79 6.94
N ARG A 90 -5.14 12.51 7.33
CA ARG A 90 -6.12 13.50 7.78
C ARG A 90 -6.09 13.66 9.30
N THR A 91 -6.05 12.56 10.07
CA THR A 91 -6.14 12.60 11.54
C THR A 91 -4.80 12.48 12.26
N GLY A 92 -3.74 12.03 11.58
CA GLY A 92 -2.45 11.67 12.19
C GLY A 92 -2.51 10.38 13.02
N GLU A 93 -3.60 9.61 12.94
CA GLU A 93 -3.73 8.36 13.69
C GLU A 93 -2.80 7.28 13.11
N ILE A 94 -1.89 6.79 13.95
CA ILE A 94 -0.90 5.77 13.59
C ILE A 94 -1.39 4.39 14.06
N THR A 95 -1.62 3.49 13.11
CA THR A 95 -1.83 2.06 13.37
C THR A 95 -0.56 1.28 13.06
N LYS A 96 -0.11 0.45 14.02
CA LYS A 96 1.08 -0.41 13.86
C LYS A 96 0.67 -1.87 13.78
N TYR A 97 1.14 -2.56 12.76
CA TYR A 97 0.91 -3.99 12.58
C TYR A 97 2.24 -4.72 12.74
N ASN A 98 2.33 -5.61 13.73
CA ASN A 98 3.53 -6.42 13.93
C ASN A 98 3.45 -7.65 13.04
N LEU A 99 4.40 -7.78 12.14
CA LEU A 99 4.54 -8.94 11.27
C LEU A 99 6.03 -9.11 10.97
N ALA A 100 6.59 -10.25 11.38
CA ALA A 100 7.93 -10.62 10.96
C ALA A 100 7.87 -11.04 9.48
N SER A 101 8.48 -10.24 8.61
CA SER A 101 8.52 -10.51 7.16
C SER A 101 9.86 -10.09 6.56
N ALA A 102 10.08 -10.45 5.29
CA ALA A 102 11.11 -9.84 4.47
C ALA A 102 10.88 -8.32 4.35
N THR A 103 11.94 -7.55 4.13
CA THR A 103 11.80 -6.12 3.80
C THR A 103 11.15 -5.93 2.43
N GLU A 104 10.57 -4.74 2.21
CA GLU A 104 10.02 -4.36 0.92
C GLU A 104 11.06 -4.47 -0.20
N GLU A 105 12.32 -4.15 0.08
CA GLU A 105 13.41 -4.28 -0.90
C GLU A 105 13.75 -5.74 -1.21
N SER A 106 13.79 -6.61 -0.20
CA SER A 106 13.97 -8.05 -0.41
C SER A 106 12.84 -8.66 -1.25
N ALA A 107 11.60 -8.21 -1.01
CA ALA A 107 10.44 -8.64 -1.79
C ALA A 107 10.51 -8.16 -3.25
N ARG A 108 10.90 -6.89 -3.47
CA ARG A 108 11.15 -6.33 -4.82
C ARG A 108 12.23 -7.10 -5.57
N ALA A 109 13.37 -7.35 -4.93
CA ALA A 109 14.48 -8.10 -5.53
C ALA A 109 14.05 -9.52 -5.93
N SER A 110 13.19 -10.15 -5.13
CA SER A 110 12.64 -11.47 -5.41
C SER A 110 11.70 -11.46 -6.62
N ALA A 111 10.83 -10.45 -6.71
CA ALA A 111 9.95 -10.27 -7.85
C ALA A 111 10.72 -9.97 -9.15
N GLU A 112 11.71 -9.07 -9.10
CA GLU A 112 12.60 -8.78 -10.24
C GLU A 112 13.40 -10.01 -10.68
N GLY A 113 13.87 -10.82 -9.71
CA GLY A 113 14.57 -12.07 -9.97
C GLY A 113 13.70 -13.12 -10.69
N ALA A 114 12.38 -13.14 -10.44
CA ALA A 114 11.45 -14.07 -11.09
C ALA A 114 11.19 -13.74 -12.57
N VAL A 115 11.50 -12.52 -13.01
CA VAL A 115 11.35 -12.04 -14.41
C VAL A 115 12.64 -11.40 -14.93
N GLN A 116 13.79 -11.88 -14.47
CA GLN A 116 15.10 -11.27 -14.74
C GLN A 116 15.36 -11.10 -16.24
N GLU A 117 14.86 -12.01 -17.08
CA GLU A 117 14.98 -11.99 -18.53
C GLU A 117 14.23 -10.83 -19.20
N LYS A 118 13.21 -10.27 -18.53
CA LYS A 118 12.41 -9.15 -19.04
C LYS A 118 12.99 -7.79 -18.66
N ALA A 119 13.95 -7.78 -17.72
CA ALA A 119 14.53 -6.57 -17.14
C ALA A 119 13.47 -5.60 -16.59
N TYR A 120 12.38 -6.13 -16.03
CA TYR A 120 11.36 -5.32 -15.38
C TYR A 120 11.82 -4.82 -14.01
N LYS A 121 11.25 -3.69 -13.59
CA LYS A 121 11.48 -3.07 -12.29
C LYS A 121 10.24 -3.19 -11.41
N ALA A 122 10.44 -3.63 -10.17
CA ALA A 122 9.36 -3.77 -9.22
C ALA A 122 9.00 -2.41 -8.62
N THR A 123 7.70 -2.12 -8.51
CA THR A 123 7.20 -0.97 -7.76
C THR A 123 7.37 -1.19 -6.26
N PHE A 124 7.18 -0.14 -5.46
CA PHE A 124 7.11 -0.30 -4.01
C PHE A 124 5.97 -1.28 -3.64
N PRO A 125 6.25 -2.35 -2.87
CA PRO A 125 5.28 -3.38 -2.59
C PRO A 125 4.30 -2.95 -1.50
N ILE A 126 3.07 -3.44 -1.61
CA ILE A 126 2.03 -3.27 -0.60
C ILE A 126 1.78 -4.62 0.05
N LEU A 127 1.78 -4.67 1.37
CA LEU A 127 1.42 -5.89 2.10
C LEU A 127 -0.10 -6.08 2.09
N VAL A 128 -0.55 -7.26 1.70
CA VAL A 128 -1.95 -7.71 1.71
C VAL A 128 -2.07 -9.02 2.48
N ASN A 129 -3.25 -9.26 3.05
CA ASN A 129 -3.60 -10.56 3.60
C ASN A 129 -4.53 -11.27 2.59
N LEU A 130 -4.07 -12.39 2.03
CA LEU A 130 -4.92 -13.28 1.24
C LEU A 130 -5.00 -14.63 1.97
N ASN A 131 -6.22 -15.00 2.38
CA ASN A 131 -6.49 -16.27 3.07
C ASN A 131 -5.56 -16.53 4.27
N ASP A 132 -5.49 -15.56 5.19
CA ASP A 132 -4.64 -15.56 6.39
C ASP A 132 -3.14 -15.68 6.12
N LYS A 133 -2.71 -15.48 4.87
CA LYS A 133 -1.30 -15.40 4.50
C LYS A 133 -0.91 -13.96 4.14
N PRO A 134 0.15 -13.41 4.78
CA PRO A 134 0.69 -12.13 4.42
C PRO A 134 1.51 -12.24 3.12
N LEU A 135 1.18 -11.41 2.14
CA LEU A 135 1.84 -11.38 0.83
C LEU A 135 2.14 -9.94 0.44
N TYR A 136 3.25 -9.72 -0.24
CA TYR A 136 3.52 -8.46 -0.92
C TYR A 136 2.98 -8.51 -2.34
N ILE A 137 2.16 -7.54 -2.71
CA ILE A 137 1.74 -7.29 -4.10
C ILE A 137 2.50 -6.09 -4.66
N MET A 138 2.97 -6.20 -5.90
CA MET A 138 3.67 -5.11 -6.60
C MET A 138 3.46 -5.19 -8.11
N GLY A 139 3.58 -4.05 -8.78
CA GLY A 139 3.67 -3.96 -10.23
C GLY A 139 5.09 -4.26 -10.71
N LEU A 140 5.20 -4.79 -11.92
CA LEU A 140 6.44 -4.98 -12.66
C LEU A 140 6.39 -4.11 -13.90
N GLU A 141 7.23 -3.09 -13.93
CA GLU A 141 7.27 -2.05 -14.97
C GLU A 141 8.38 -2.32 -15.97
N ASP A 142 8.13 -1.98 -17.24
CA ASP A 142 9.21 -1.92 -18.23
C ASP A 142 10.09 -0.66 -18.02
N ASN A 143 11.13 -0.52 -18.83
CA ASN A 143 12.03 0.64 -18.77
C ASN A 143 11.36 1.98 -19.09
N ALA A 144 10.12 1.99 -19.59
CA ALA A 144 9.33 3.20 -19.80
C ALA A 144 8.44 3.54 -18.58
N GLY A 145 8.49 2.75 -17.50
CA GLY A 145 7.67 2.93 -16.30
C GLY A 145 6.23 2.47 -16.47
N LEU A 146 5.95 1.63 -17.47
CA LEU A 146 4.60 1.10 -17.68
C LEU A 146 4.48 -0.29 -17.05
N VAL A 147 3.50 -0.46 -16.16
CA VAL A 147 3.19 -1.76 -15.55
C VAL A 147 2.80 -2.76 -16.65
N LYS A 148 3.53 -3.87 -16.73
CA LYS A 148 3.30 -4.96 -17.70
C LYS A 148 2.75 -6.20 -17.03
N GLU A 149 3.20 -6.46 -15.81
CA GLU A 149 2.84 -7.63 -15.01
C GLU A 149 2.71 -7.23 -13.54
N TYR A 150 2.19 -8.15 -12.74
CA TYR A 150 2.07 -8.03 -11.29
C TYR A 150 2.73 -9.24 -10.63
N ALA A 151 3.28 -9.04 -9.44
CA ALA A 151 3.88 -10.08 -8.63
C ALA A 151 3.21 -10.17 -7.26
N LEU A 152 2.98 -11.41 -6.80
CA LEU A 152 2.73 -11.75 -5.40
C LEU A 152 3.96 -12.45 -4.85
N VAL A 153 4.51 -11.94 -3.76
CA VAL A 153 5.65 -12.51 -3.04
C VAL A 153 5.21 -12.88 -1.63
N ASP A 154 5.49 -14.10 -1.18
CA ASP A 154 5.20 -14.48 0.20
C ASP A 154 6.03 -13.63 1.18
N ALA A 155 5.37 -13.00 2.16
CA ALA A 155 6.06 -12.07 3.05
C ALA A 155 7.05 -12.78 3.99
N VAL A 156 6.84 -14.06 4.28
CA VAL A 156 7.73 -14.86 5.15
C VAL A 156 8.70 -15.68 4.30
N GLU A 157 8.19 -16.38 3.30
CA GLU A 157 8.98 -17.21 2.38
C GLU A 157 9.19 -16.50 1.04
N TYR A 158 9.90 -15.37 1.04
CA TYR A 158 10.05 -14.44 -0.10
C TYR A 158 10.63 -15.03 -1.40
N GLN A 159 11.13 -16.26 -1.36
CA GLN A 159 11.49 -17.04 -2.56
C GLN A 159 10.25 -17.52 -3.34
N ASN A 160 9.08 -17.57 -2.70
CA ASN A 160 7.81 -17.92 -3.32
C ASN A 160 7.22 -16.71 -4.03
N VAL A 161 7.41 -16.67 -5.34
CA VAL A 161 6.89 -15.59 -6.21
C VAL A 161 5.87 -16.16 -7.20
N ILE A 162 4.77 -15.44 -7.40
CA ILE A 162 3.79 -15.69 -8.46
C ILE A 162 3.75 -14.43 -9.32
N VAL A 163 3.81 -14.60 -10.65
CA VAL A 163 3.74 -13.48 -11.61
C VAL A 163 2.61 -13.73 -12.61
N ALA A 164 1.87 -12.68 -12.96
CA ALA A 164 0.82 -12.71 -13.97
C ALA A 164 0.66 -11.36 -14.67
N ALA A 165 0.01 -11.36 -15.83
CA ALA A 165 -0.20 -10.12 -16.60
C ALA A 165 -1.26 -9.21 -15.95
N THR A 166 -2.23 -9.81 -15.25
CA THR A 166 -3.32 -9.10 -14.57
C THR A 166 -3.43 -9.55 -13.11
N VAL A 167 -4.04 -8.71 -12.27
CA VAL A 167 -4.30 -9.05 -10.86
C VAL A 167 -5.26 -10.24 -10.74
N ASP A 168 -6.27 -10.35 -11.59
CA ASP A 168 -7.21 -11.48 -11.57
C ASP A 168 -6.48 -12.81 -11.86
N GLU A 169 -5.61 -12.85 -12.87
CA GLU A 169 -4.79 -14.02 -13.16
C GLU A 169 -3.84 -14.35 -12.00
N LEU A 170 -3.31 -13.32 -11.34
CA LEU A 170 -2.43 -13.46 -10.18
C LEU A 170 -3.14 -14.17 -9.03
N LEU A 171 -4.37 -13.75 -8.71
CA LEU A 171 -5.22 -14.34 -7.67
C LEU A 171 -5.64 -15.76 -8.04
N ILE A 172 -5.99 -16.01 -9.30
CA ILE A 172 -6.33 -17.36 -9.78
C ILE A 172 -5.13 -18.30 -9.63
N LYS A 173 -3.93 -17.87 -10.03
CA LYS A 173 -2.71 -18.66 -9.85
C LYS A 173 -2.41 -18.91 -8.37
N TYR A 174 -2.59 -17.90 -7.53
CA TYR A 174 -2.41 -18.03 -6.09
C TYR A 174 -3.37 -19.06 -5.47
N ALA A 175 -4.66 -18.97 -5.79
CA ALA A 175 -5.66 -19.90 -5.31
C ALA A 175 -5.39 -21.34 -5.75
N ASN A 176 -5.08 -21.55 -7.04
CA ASN A 176 -4.71 -22.86 -7.57
C ASN A 176 -3.45 -23.43 -6.91
N LYS A 177 -2.45 -22.58 -6.60
CA LYS A 177 -1.22 -23.02 -5.90
C LYS A 177 -1.48 -23.45 -4.45
N ASN A 178 -2.51 -22.89 -3.82
CA ASN A 178 -2.82 -23.11 -2.40
C ASN A 178 -4.10 -23.96 -2.19
N ASP A 179 -4.59 -24.64 -3.23
CA ASP A 179 -5.82 -25.44 -3.20
C ASP A 179 -7.03 -24.69 -2.61
N LEU A 180 -7.15 -23.40 -2.91
CA LEU A 180 -8.27 -22.58 -2.45
C LEU A 180 -9.43 -22.72 -3.44
N GLU A 181 -10.62 -22.99 -2.91
CA GLU A 181 -11.85 -22.91 -3.69
C GLU A 181 -12.10 -21.43 -4.03
N LEU A 182 -11.88 -21.06 -5.28
CA LEU A 182 -12.40 -19.81 -5.81
C LEU A 182 -13.89 -19.97 -5.92
N ASP A 183 -14.65 -19.28 -5.07
CA ASP A 183 -16.07 -19.10 -5.30
C ASP A 183 -16.18 -18.42 -6.67
N ASN A 184 -16.60 -19.19 -7.67
CA ASN A 184 -17.05 -18.64 -8.94
C ASN A 184 -18.39 -17.95 -8.62
N GLU A 185 -18.34 -16.80 -7.93
CA GLU A 185 -19.47 -15.89 -7.91
C GLU A 185 -19.82 -15.66 -9.37
N THR A 186 -20.98 -16.20 -9.70
CA THR A 186 -21.48 -16.24 -11.06
C THR A 186 -21.58 -14.79 -11.48
N ILE A 187 -20.78 -14.36 -12.46
CA ILE A 187 -20.98 -13.07 -13.11
C ILE A 187 -22.39 -13.15 -13.71
N GLU A 188 -23.38 -12.63 -12.99
CA GLU A 188 -24.74 -12.51 -13.47
C GLU A 188 -24.71 -11.51 -14.63
N ASN A 189 -24.62 -12.06 -15.84
CA ASN A 189 -24.77 -11.30 -17.06
C ASN A 189 -26.24 -10.92 -17.19
N ILE A 190 -26.64 -9.78 -16.60
CA ILE A 190 -27.97 -9.22 -16.76
C ILE A 190 -28.09 -8.67 -18.19
N LYS A 191 -28.86 -9.37 -19.03
CA LYS A 191 -29.25 -8.87 -20.37
C LYS A 191 -30.61 -8.20 -20.28
N GLY A 192 -30.67 -6.91 -20.57
CA GLY A 192 -31.90 -6.11 -20.62
C GLY A 192 -31.95 -5.22 -21.85
N VAL A 193 -33.15 -4.81 -22.26
CA VAL A 193 -33.34 -3.81 -23.32
C VAL A 193 -33.30 -2.44 -22.67
N VAL A 194 -32.33 -1.60 -23.04
CA VAL A 194 -32.24 -0.23 -22.53
C VAL A 194 -33.36 0.61 -23.15
N ALA A 195 -34.24 1.15 -22.32
CA ALA A 195 -35.38 1.97 -22.74
C ALA A 195 -34.98 3.40 -23.10
N ASP A 196 -33.96 3.94 -22.43
CA ASP A 196 -33.43 5.30 -22.66
C ASP A 196 -31.95 5.34 -22.27
N LEU A 197 -31.13 6.04 -23.07
CA LEU A 197 -29.70 6.26 -22.82
C LEU A 197 -29.39 7.75 -23.01
N LYS A 198 -28.90 8.39 -21.96
CA LYS A 198 -28.52 9.81 -21.97
C LYS A 198 -27.11 9.96 -21.43
N SER A 199 -26.31 10.82 -22.04
CA SER A 199 -25.00 11.20 -21.50
C SER A 199 -25.01 12.64 -21.02
N ALA A 200 -24.23 12.91 -19.97
CA ALA A 200 -23.95 14.25 -19.48
C ALA A 200 -22.47 14.35 -19.10
N VAL A 201 -21.87 15.52 -19.35
CA VAL A 201 -20.48 15.79 -18.94
C VAL A 201 -20.51 16.43 -17.57
N ILE A 202 -19.97 15.74 -16.57
CA ILE A 202 -19.86 16.22 -15.19
C ILE A 202 -18.38 16.24 -14.84
N LYS A 203 -17.83 17.42 -14.58
CA LYS A 203 -16.42 17.63 -14.20
C LYS A 203 -15.37 17.04 -15.17
N GLY A 204 -15.70 16.98 -16.47
CA GLY A 204 -14.79 16.47 -17.50
C GLY A 204 -14.99 14.99 -17.84
N ASP A 205 -15.75 14.27 -17.03
CA ASP A 205 -16.11 12.88 -17.28
C ASP A 205 -17.46 12.79 -17.99
N THR A 206 -17.55 11.92 -18.98
CA THR A 206 -18.82 11.61 -19.66
C THR A 206 -19.54 10.54 -18.87
N VAL A 207 -20.60 10.93 -18.17
CA VAL A 207 -21.45 10.03 -17.38
C VAL A 207 -22.65 9.60 -18.23
N TYR A 208 -22.90 8.30 -18.30
CA TYR A 208 -24.05 7.72 -19.00
C TYR A 208 -25.12 7.30 -17.99
N PHE A 209 -26.33 7.80 -18.17
CA PHE A 209 -27.53 7.37 -17.48
C PHE A 209 -28.33 6.49 -18.43
N PHE A 210 -28.61 5.26 -18.02
CA PHE A 210 -29.51 4.38 -18.75
C PHE A 210 -30.67 3.97 -17.85
N LYS A 211 -31.84 3.83 -18.48
CA LYS A 211 -33.03 3.25 -17.85
C LYS A 211 -33.26 1.89 -18.48
N VAL A 212 -33.28 0.86 -17.64
CA VAL A 212 -33.71 -0.50 -18.00
C VAL A 212 -35.22 -0.60 -17.84
#